data_AF-A0A9X6LID0-F1
#
_entry.id   AF-A0A9X6LID0-F1
#
_cell.length_a   1.000
_cell.length_b   1.000
_cell.length_c   1.000
_cell.angle_alpha   90.00
_cell.angle_beta   90.00
_cell.angle_gamma   90.00
#
_symmetry.space_group_name_H-M   'P 1'
#
loop_
_entity.id
_entity.type
_entity.pdbx_description
1 polymer ?
#
loop_
_entity_poly.entity_id
_entity_poly.type
_entity_poly.pdbx_seq_one_letter_code
_entity_poly.pdbx_strand_id
1 'polypeptide(L)'
;MKATGIVRKMDELGRFVIPRETRRTLNIHKKDPLEIFVEGETIVLQKYKSYGTCPITGEISSQNIKLADGKLTLSPEGAKQLLEELEQYLERA
;
A
#
# COMPACT_ATOMS: atom_id res chain seq x y z
N MET A 1 1.86 -16.95 -13.01
CA MET A 1 2.32 -15.76 -13.77
C MET A 1 1.77 -15.84 -15.18
N LYS A 2 1.32 -14.72 -15.76
CA LYS A 2 0.88 -14.67 -17.15
C LYS A 2 1.98 -14.02 -17.99
N ALA A 3 2.53 -14.75 -18.96
CA ALA A 3 3.54 -14.20 -19.85
C ALA A 3 2.86 -13.21 -20.81
N THR A 4 3.34 -11.96 -20.81
CA THR A 4 2.88 -10.95 -21.78
C THR A 4 3.68 -10.97 -23.07
N GLY A 5 4.88 -11.59 -23.06
CA GLY A 5 5.80 -11.62 -24.21
C GLY A 5 6.39 -10.26 -24.59
N ILE A 6 6.14 -9.21 -23.78
CA ILE A 6 6.57 -7.85 -24.08
C ILE A 6 7.98 -7.63 -23.51
N VAL A 7 8.94 -7.36 -24.40
CA VAL A 7 10.30 -6.98 -24.04
C VAL A 7 10.49 -5.48 -24.24
N ARG A 8 11.09 -4.80 -23.26
CA ARG A 8 11.41 -3.37 -23.34
C ARG A 8 12.85 -3.12 -22.92
N LYS A 9 13.53 -2.26 -23.69
CA LYS A 9 14.86 -1.77 -23.34
C LYS A 9 14.75 -0.72 -22.24
N MET A 10 15.78 -0.66 -21.42
CA MET A 10 16.01 0.38 -20.44
C MET A 10 16.52 1.64 -21.15
N ASP A 11 16.19 2.82 -20.62
CA ASP A 11 16.78 4.07 -21.08
C ASP A 11 18.17 4.31 -20.44
N GLU A 12 18.84 5.39 -20.83
CA GLU A 12 20.19 5.74 -20.36
C GLU A 12 20.28 5.97 -18.85
N LEU A 13 19.15 6.18 -18.17
CA LEU A 13 19.06 6.46 -16.74
C LEU A 13 18.62 5.24 -15.94
N GLY A 14 18.48 4.07 -16.57
CA GLY A 14 18.08 2.86 -15.88
C GLY A 14 16.55 2.68 -15.76
N ARG A 15 15.75 3.47 -16.48
CA ARG A 15 14.28 3.42 -16.37
C ARG A 15 13.69 2.57 -17.49
N PHE A 16 12.51 2.00 -17.23
CA PHE A 16 11.70 1.35 -18.24
C PHE A 16 10.25 1.83 -18.15
N VAL A 17 9.49 1.60 -19.23
CA VAL A 17 8.11 2.04 -19.32
C VAL A 17 7.17 0.84 -19.24
N ILE A 18 6.14 0.94 -18.39
CA ILE A 18 5.06 -0.05 -18.33
C ILE A 18 4.14 0.15 -19.55
N PRO A 19 3.94 -0.89 -20.39
CA PRO A 19 3.07 -0.84 -21.56
C PRO A 19 1.67 -0.31 -21.23
N ARG A 20 1.05 0.41 -22.18
CA ARG A 20 -0.28 1.01 -21.99
C ARG A 20 -1.36 -0.03 -21.66
N GLU A 21 -1.26 -1.21 -22.25
CA GLU A 21 -2.20 -2.33 -22.03
C GLU A 21 -2.14 -2.84 -20.60
N THR A 22 -0.93 -3.09 -20.08
CA THR A 22 -0.71 -3.50 -18.68
C THR A 22 -1.23 -2.44 -17.72
N ARG A 23 -0.97 -1.15 -17.99
CA ARG A 23 -1.50 -0.05 -17.17
C ARG A 23 -3.03 0.00 -17.15
N ARG A 24 -3.69 -0.19 -18.29
CA ARG A 24 -5.16 -0.25 -18.36
C ARG A 24 -5.72 -1.45 -17.59
N THR A 25 -5.11 -2.62 -17.79
CA THR A 25 -5.56 -3.87 -17.15
C THR A 25 -5.42 -3.83 -15.64
N LEU A 26 -4.31 -3.27 -15.15
CA LEU A 26 -4.04 -3.12 -13.71
C LEU A 26 -4.59 -1.81 -13.12
N ASN A 27 -5.29 -1.00 -13.92
CA ASN A 27 -5.80 0.32 -13.53
C ASN A 27 -4.74 1.21 -12.85
N ILE A 28 -3.58 1.35 -13.51
CA ILE A 28 -2.44 2.18 -13.07
C ILE A 28 -2.47 3.49 -13.87
N HIS A 29 -2.61 4.62 -13.16
CA HIS A 29 -2.64 5.95 -13.73
C HIS A 29 -1.31 6.69 -13.58
N LYS A 30 -1.21 7.88 -14.19
CA LYS A 30 -0.04 8.74 -14.04
C LYS A 30 0.07 9.16 -12.57
N LYS A 31 1.28 9.10 -12.00
CA LYS A 31 1.59 9.41 -10.59
C LYS A 31 1.05 8.40 -9.56
N ASP A 32 0.44 7.29 -9.98
CA ASP A 32 0.08 6.23 -9.04
C ASP A 32 1.36 5.65 -8.41
N PRO A 33 1.43 5.53 -7.07
CA PRO A 33 2.55 4.87 -6.42
C PRO A 33 2.52 3.38 -6.74
N LEU A 34 3.70 2.83 -7.02
CA LEU A 34 3.93 1.41 -7.24
C LEU A 34 4.95 0.91 -6.23
N GLU A 35 4.72 -0.29 -5.72
CA GLU A 35 5.63 -0.98 -4.83
C GLU A 35 6.48 -1.97 -5.61
N ILE A 36 7.76 -2.07 -5.26
CA ILE A 36 8.74 -2.91 -5.93
C ILE A 36 9.21 -3.98 -4.94
N PHE A 37 9.05 -5.24 -5.31
CA PHE A 37 9.56 -6.39 -4.58
C PHE A 37 10.61 -7.11 -5.42
N VAL A 38 11.56 -7.76 -4.74
CA VAL A 38 12.60 -8.58 -5.36
C VAL A 38 12.49 -10.00 -4.81
N GLU A 39 12.34 -10.98 -5.70
CA GLU A 39 12.23 -12.40 -5.37
C GLU A 39 13.25 -13.17 -6.23
N GLY A 40 14.40 -13.50 -5.64
CA GLY A 40 15.53 -14.07 -6.37
C GLY A 40 16.00 -13.14 -7.49
N GLU A 41 15.94 -13.61 -8.73
CA GLU A 41 16.26 -12.83 -9.94
C GLU A 41 15.05 -12.11 -10.56
N THR A 42 13.90 -12.14 -9.89
CA THR A 42 12.65 -11.57 -10.40
C THR A 42 12.30 -10.26 -9.70
N ILE A 43 11.89 -9.25 -10.48
CA ILE A 43 11.29 -8.01 -9.95
C ILE A 43 9.77 -8.12 -10.07
N VAL A 44 9.07 -7.92 -8.97
CA VAL A 44 7.61 -7.91 -8.92
C VAL A 44 7.11 -6.49 -8.62
N LEU A 45 6.27 -5.97 -9.51
CA LEU A 45 5.63 -4.66 -9.35
C LEU A 45 4.18 -4.83 -8.90
N GLN A 46 3.77 -4.10 -7.87
CA GLN A 46 2.38 -4.08 -7.39
C GLN A 46 1.87 -2.65 -7.24
N LYS A 47 0.55 -2.46 -7.33
CA LYS A 47 -0.04 -1.16 -6.96
C LYS A 47 0.26 -0.91 -5.50
N TYR A 48 0.82 0.26 -5.19
CA TYR A 48 1.00 0.62 -3.80
C TYR A 48 -0.36 0.78 -3.16
N LYS A 49 -0.51 0.07 -2.06
CA LYS A 49 -1.77 -0.19 -1.40
C LYS A 49 -1.49 0.25 0.03
N SER A 50 -1.91 1.46 0.41
CA SER A 50 -1.68 2.07 1.75
C SER A 50 -2.48 1.39 2.88
N TYR A 51 -2.72 0.08 2.80
CA TYR A 51 -3.62 -0.68 3.66
C TYR A 51 -3.06 -0.93 5.06
N GLY A 52 -1.95 -0.27 5.41
CA GLY A 52 -1.26 -0.47 6.66
C GLY A 52 -0.90 0.84 7.34
N THR A 53 -1.33 2.01 6.89
CA THR A 53 -1.01 3.25 7.62
C THR A 53 -2.00 3.42 8.77
N CYS A 54 -1.49 3.43 10.00
CA CYS A 54 -2.25 3.86 11.15
C CYS A 54 -2.48 5.38 11.06
N PRO A 55 -3.73 5.90 11.01
CA PRO A 55 -3.99 7.33 10.94
C PRO A 55 -3.64 8.06 12.24
N ILE A 56 -3.46 7.34 13.35
CA ILE A 56 -3.08 7.92 14.64
C ILE A 56 -1.56 8.05 14.75
N THR A 57 -0.83 6.96 14.53
CA THR A 57 0.65 6.94 14.71
C THR A 57 1.42 7.21 13.42
N GLY A 58 0.77 7.15 12.26
CA GLY A 58 1.43 7.22 10.95
C GLY A 58 2.21 5.96 10.56
N GLU A 59 2.25 4.94 11.43
CA GLU A 59 3.03 3.73 11.19
C GLU A 59 2.47 2.91 10.04
N ILE A 60 3.37 2.47 9.17
CA ILE A 60 3.04 1.60 8.04
C ILE A 60 3.59 0.20 8.37
N SER A 61 2.70 -0.69 8.78
CA SER A 61 3.08 -2.06 9.14
C SER A 61 2.04 -3.07 8.65
N SER A 62 2.51 -4.25 8.26
CA SER A 62 1.65 -5.41 7.97
C SER A 62 0.98 -5.98 9.23
N GLN A 63 1.45 -5.59 10.42
CA GLN A 63 0.85 -5.96 11.71
C GLN A 63 -0.31 -5.04 12.12
N ASN A 64 -0.62 -4.01 11.32
CA ASN A 64 -1.71 -3.10 11.65
C ASN A 64 -3.06 -3.79 11.51
N ILE A 65 -3.90 -3.61 12.54
CA ILE A 65 -5.21 -4.22 12.67
C ILE A 65 -6.26 -3.41 11.93
N LYS A 66 -7.25 -4.08 11.33
CA LYS A 66 -8.38 -3.44 10.67
C LYS A 66 -9.64 -3.60 11.53
N LEU A 67 -10.26 -2.47 11.85
CA LEU A 67 -11.48 -2.35 12.67
C LEU A 67 -12.60 -1.68 11.86
N ALA A 68 -13.82 -1.71 12.39
CA ALA A 68 -15.01 -1.10 11.79
C ALA A 68 -15.25 -1.54 10.33
N ASP A 69 -15.23 -2.85 10.09
CA ASP A 69 -15.43 -3.46 8.75
C ASP A 69 -14.40 -2.95 7.71
N GLY A 70 -13.15 -2.80 8.14
CA GLY A 70 -12.04 -2.36 7.29
C GLY A 70 -11.96 -0.85 7.03
N LYS A 71 -12.82 -0.05 7.67
CA LYS A 71 -12.82 1.42 7.54
C LYS A 71 -11.73 2.09 8.36
N LEU A 72 -11.21 1.41 9.38
CA LEU A 72 -10.19 1.94 10.26
C LEU A 72 -9.01 0.96 10.35
N THR A 73 -7.80 1.42 10.07
CA THR A 73 -6.57 0.62 10.21
C THR A 73 -5.74 1.22 11.33
N LEU A 74 -5.38 0.49 12.37
CA LEU A 74 -4.61 1.01 13.52
C LEU A 74 -3.38 0.15 13.77
N SER A 75 -2.29 0.76 14.26
CA SER A 75 -1.21 0.03 14.91
C SER A 75 -1.62 -0.34 16.35
N PRO A 76 -0.95 -1.32 16.98
CA PRO A 76 -1.22 -1.67 18.38
C PRO A 76 -1.15 -0.47 19.34
N GLU A 77 -0.22 0.45 19.10
CA GLU A 77 -0.01 1.68 19.85
C GLU A 77 -1.15 2.68 19.60
N GLY A 78 -1.51 2.88 18.33
CA GLY A 78 -2.63 3.76 17.96
C GLY A 78 -3.98 3.25 18.50
N ALA A 79 -4.17 1.94 18.58
CA ALA A 79 -5.37 1.35 19.16
C ALA A 79 -5.48 1.63 20.67
N LYS A 80 -4.37 1.59 21.42
CA LYS A 80 -4.37 1.94 22.86
C LYS A 80 -4.68 3.42 23.08
N GLN A 81 -4.04 4.31 22.31
CA GLN A 81 -4.31 5.75 22.39
C GLN A 81 -5.78 6.08 22.09
N LEU A 82 -6.34 5.49 21.03
CA LEU A 82 -7.73 5.69 20.67
C LEU A 82 -8.69 5.22 21.76
N LEU A 83 -8.38 4.10 22.41
CA LEU A 83 -9.21 3.56 23.49
C LEU A 83 -9.28 4.52 24.68
N GLU A 84 -8.14 5.04 25.13
CA GLU A 84 -8.07 6.00 26.23
C GLU A 84 -8.84 7.30 25.92
N GLU A 85 -8.72 7.82 24.70
CA GLU A 85 -9.46 9.01 24.26
C GLU A 85 -10.97 8.77 24.20
N LEU A 86 -11.41 7.60 23.72
CA LEU A 86 -12.82 7.23 23.65
C LEU A 86 -13.44 7.04 25.04
N GLU A 87 -12.72 6.41 25.98
CA GLU A 87 -13.17 6.26 27.37
C GLU A 87 -13.37 7.64 28.01
N GLN A 88 -12.41 8.56 27.87
CA GLN A 88 -12.54 9.93 28.38
C GLN A 88 -13.71 10.71 27.75
N TYR A 89 -13.99 10.48 26.47
CA TYR A 89 -15.12 11.11 25.79
C TYR A 89 -16.46 10.57 26.28
N LEU A 90 -16.57 9.26 26.47
CA LEU A 90 -17.79 8.61 26.95
C LEU A 90 -18.09 8.94 28.42
N GLU A 91 -17.07 9.14 29.26
CA GLU A 91 -17.27 9.60 30.65
C GLU A 91 -17.75 11.07 30.74
N ARG A 92 -17.52 11.86 29.68
CA ARG A 92 -17.95 13.27 29.59
C ARG A 92 -19.28 13.47 28.87
N ALA A 93 -19.83 12.42 28.27
CA ALA A 93 -21.08 12.43 27.50
C ALA A 93 -22.27 11.96 28.35
#